data_AF-F8E5P0-F1
#
_entry.id   AF-F8E5P0-F1
#
_cell.length_a   1.000
_cell.length_b   1.000
_cell.length_c   1.000
_cell.angle_alpha   90.00
_cell.angle_beta   90.00
_cell.angle_gamma   90.00
#
_symmetry.space_group_name_H-M   'P 1'
#
loop_
_entity.id
_entity.type
_entity.pdbx_description
1 polymer ?
#
loop_
_entity_poly.entity_id
_entity_poly.type
_entity_poly.pdbx_seq_one_letter_code
_entity_poly.pdbx_strand_id
1 'polypeptide(L)' 'MSVKQELLDVLACPKCKGDIRLSKDSSYIVCDECKLLYEIREDIPIMLIDEAKKVDSTEEY' A
#
# COMPACT_ATOMS: atom_id res chain seq x y z
N MET A 1 -8.60 18.81 26.41
CA MET A 1 -8.89 17.73 25.45
C MET A 1 -8.47 18.18 24.07
N SER A 2 -8.22 17.23 23.16
CA SER A 2 -7.90 17.38 21.72
C SER A 2 -6.40 17.31 21.42
N VAL A 3 -5.84 16.23 20.87
CA VAL A 3 -6.37 14.98 20.31
C VAL A 3 -5.32 13.90 20.55
N LYS A 4 -5.72 12.73 21.04
CA LYS A 4 -4.90 11.52 20.96
C LYS A 4 -4.82 11.10 19.50
N GLN A 5 -3.81 11.57 18.76
CA GLN A 5 -3.46 11.06 17.42
C GLN A 5 -2.54 9.82 17.52
N GLU A 6 -2.46 9.18 18.69
CA GLU A 6 -1.49 8.13 19.00
C GLU A 6 -1.65 6.83 18.17
N LEU A 7 -2.52 6.75 17.14
CA LEU A 7 -2.86 5.48 16.47
C LEU A 7 -3.22 5.57 14.96
N LEU A 8 -2.86 6.66 14.26
CA LEU A 8 -3.50 7.00 12.98
C LEU A 8 -2.97 6.31 11.71
N ASP A 9 -2.05 5.35 11.76
CA ASP A 9 -1.62 4.70 10.51
C ASP A 9 -0.87 3.38 10.77
N VAL A 10 -1.59 2.25 10.80
CA VAL A 10 -0.97 0.92 10.98
C VAL A 10 -0.37 0.38 9.68
N LEU A 11 -0.74 0.92 8.50
CA LEU A 11 -0.10 0.77 7.19
C LEU A 11 -1.07 1.35 6.15
N ALA A 12 -0.96 2.63 5.81
CA ALA A 12 -1.69 3.25 4.70
C ALA A 12 -0.78 3.56 3.52
N CYS A 13 -1.38 3.77 2.35
CA CYS A 13 -0.65 4.08 1.13
C CYS A 13 0.24 5.34 1.31
N PRO A 14 1.53 5.31 0.99
CA PRO A 14 2.41 6.47 1.16
C PRO A 14 2.03 7.66 0.25
N LYS A 15 1.21 7.43 -0.79
CA LYS A 15 0.77 8.47 -1.73
C LYS A 15 -0.56 9.11 -1.34
N CYS A 16 -1.60 8.33 -1.05
CA CYS A 16 -2.94 8.86 -0.74
C CYS A 16 -3.33 8.74 0.74
N LYS A 17 -2.57 7.98 1.54
CA LYS A 17 -2.92 7.60 2.93
C LYS A 17 -4.26 6.86 3.04
N GLY A 18 -4.71 6.25 1.93
CA GLY A 18 -5.86 5.36 1.90
C GLY A 18 -5.49 3.92 2.23
N ASP A 19 -6.49 3.07 2.30
CA ASP A 19 -6.34 1.64 2.57
C ASP A 19 -5.45 0.93 1.53
N ILE A 20 -4.68 -0.03 2.04
CA ILE A 20 -3.87 -0.94 1.26
C ILE A 20 -4.16 -2.39 1.67
N ARG A 21 -4.02 -3.31 0.72
CA ARG A 21 -4.22 -4.74 0.94
C ARG A 21 -3.07 -5.55 0.38
N LEU A 22 -2.83 -6.73 0.94
CA LEU A 22 -1.90 -7.68 0.35
C LEU A 22 -2.54 -8.36 -0.86
N SER A 23 -1.72 -8.57 -1.89
CA SER A 23 -2.06 -9.38 -3.04
C SER A 23 -2.25 -10.85 -2.64
N LYS A 24 -3.00 -11.62 -3.42
CA LYS A 24 -3.26 -13.07 -3.20
C LYS A 24 -1.98 -13.88 -3.03
N ASP A 25 -0.92 -13.49 -3.74
CA ASP A 25 0.38 -14.16 -3.69
C ASP A 25 1.26 -13.66 -2.53
N SER A 26 0.80 -12.67 -1.77
CA SER A 26 1.58 -11.98 -0.72
C SER A 26 2.92 -11.38 -1.19
N SER A 27 3.10 -11.26 -2.51
CA SER A 27 4.29 -10.65 -3.14
C SER A 27 4.15 -9.14 -3.39
N TYR A 28 2.94 -8.60 -3.26
CA TYR A 28 2.66 -7.19 -3.50
C TYR A 28 1.69 -6.60 -2.47
N ILE A 29 1.84 -5.32 -2.19
CA ILE A 29 0.88 -4.49 -1.49
C ILE A 29 0.15 -3.64 -2.54
N VAL A 30 -1.16 -3.80 -2.59
CA VAL A 30 -2.06 -3.20 -3.55
C VAL A 30 -2.76 -2.02 -2.90
N CYS A 31 -2.75 -0.86 -3.57
CA CYS A 31 -3.61 0.26 -3.24
C CYS A 31 -4.68 0.41 -4.32
N ASP A 32 -5.94 0.09 -4.00
CA ASP A 32 -7.05 0.17 -4.97
C ASP A 32 -7.41 1.62 -5.35
N GLU A 33 -7.19 2.59 -4.45
CA GLU A 33 -7.45 4.00 -4.74
C GLU A 33 -6.44 4.60 -5.74
N CYS A 34 -5.15 4.38 -5.50
CA CYS A 34 -4.09 4.87 -6.38
C CYS A 34 -3.84 3.96 -7.59
N LYS A 35 -4.37 2.73 -7.54
CA LYS A 35 -4.04 1.62 -8.44
C LYS A 35 -2.53 1.40 -8.56
N LEU A 36 -1.87 1.38 -7.40
CA LEU A 36 -0.42 1.18 -7.29
C LEU A 36 -0.15 -0.16 -6.62
N LEU A 37 0.87 -0.83 -7.13
CA LEU A 37 1.43 -2.06 -6.58
C LEU A 37 2.81 -1.76 -6.03
N TYR A 38 3.00 -2.04 -4.74
CA TYR A 38 4.29 -2.01 -4.07
C TYR A 38 4.80 -3.45 -3.97
N GLU A 39 5.99 -3.72 -4.49
CA GLU A 39 6.59 -5.06 -4.48
C GLU A 39 7.15 -5.40 -3.09
N ILE A 40 7.06 -6.67 -2.69
CA ILE A 40 7.69 -7.20 -1.48
C ILE A 40 8.92 -8.00 -1.92
N ARG A 41 10.11 -7.51 -1.58
CA ARG A 41 11.39 -8.18 -1.88
C ARG A 41 12.05 -8.58 -0.58
N GLU A 42 12.46 -9.84 -0.46
CA GLU A 42 13.13 -10.37 0.75
C GLU A 42 12.32 -10.13 2.04
N ASP A 43 10.98 -10.29 1.98
CA ASP A 43 10.05 -10.01 3.08
C ASP A 43 9.95 -8.51 3.46
N ILE A 44 10.60 -7.61 2.71
CA ILE A 44 10.56 -6.17 2.93
C ILE A 44 9.66 -5.50 1.87
N PRO A 45 8.58 -4.80 2.28
CA PRO A 45 7.73 -4.07 1.36
C PRO A 45 8.43 -2.81 0.84
N ILE A 46 8.63 -2.74 -0.47
CA ILE A 46 9.20 -1.57 -1.15
C ILE A 46 8.11 -0.51 -1.31
N MET A 47 7.83 0.22 -0.23
CA MET A 47 6.86 1.32 -0.19
C MET A 47 7.37 2.63 -0.79
N LEU A 48 8.16 2.54 -1.86
CA LEU A 48 8.65 3.71 -2.58
C LEU A 48 7.68 4.03 -3.72
N ILE A 49 7.21 5.27 -3.78
CA ILE A 49 6.26 5.74 -4.81
C ILE A 49 6.88 5.62 -6.21
N ASP A 50 8.20 5.79 -6.32
CA ASP A 50 8.95 5.70 -7.58
C ASP A 50 9.05 4.27 -8.12
N GLU A 51 9.19 3.29 -7.22
CA GLU A 51 9.22 1.86 -7.55
C GLU A 51 7.82 1.25 -7.71
N ALA A 52 6.77 1.98 -7.30
CA ALA A 52 5.41 1.48 -7.34
C ALA A 52 4.92 1.30 -8.78
N LYS A 53 4.45 0.10 -9.11
CA LYS A 53 3.87 -0.19 -10.42
C LYS A 53 2.43 0.27 -10.48
N LYS A 54 2.13 1.20 -11.41
CA LYS A 54 0.76 1.58 -11.71
C LYS A 54 0.09 0.53 -12.57
N VAL A 55 -1.10 0.10 -12.16
CA VAL A 55 -1.93 -0.86 -12.88
C VAL A 55 -3.27 -0.25 -13.24
N ASP A 56 -3.92 -0.76 -14.27
CA ASP A 56 -5.27 -0.34 -14.66
C ASP A 56 -6.35 -1.05 -13.83
N SER A 57 -6.08 -2.31 -13.46
CA SER A 57 -6.95 -3.16 -12.66
C SER A 57 -6.17 -3.81 -11.52
N THR A 58 -6.71 -3.69 -10.31
CA THR A 58 -6.16 -4.32 -9.09
C THR A 58 -6.83 -5.65 -8.76
N GLU A 59 -7.88 -6.06 -9.49
CA GLU A 59 -8.71 -7.25 -9.23
C GLU A 59 -7.94 -8.58 -9.29
N GLU A 60 -6.86 -8.61 -10.07
CA GLU A 60 -6.01 -9.80 -10.28
C GLU A 60 -4.91 -9.94 -9.24
N TYR A 61 -4.56 -8.85 -8.55
CA TYR A 61 -3.48 -8.79 -7.56
C TYR A 61 -4.05 -9.02 -6.18
#